data_AF-A0A963V3U3-F1
#
_entry.id   AF-A0A963V3U3-F1
#
_cell.length_a   1.000
_cell.length_b   1.000
_cell.length_c   1.000
_cell.angle_alpha   90.00
_cell.angle_beta   90.00
_cell.angle_gamma   90.00
#
_symmetry.space_group_name_H-M   'P 1'
#
loop_
_entity.id
_entity.type
_entity.pdbx_description
1 polymer ?
#
loop_
_entity_poly.entity_id
_entity_poly.type
_entity_poly.pdbx_seq_one_letter_code
_entity_poly.pdbx_strand_id
1 'polypeptide(L)'
;MDDKTALAELIGARICHDLISPLGAIGNGIELLTMTGDDLSPEIALIAESACHANARVRFFRIAFGPAARGQSIDCDEINDILTGMSRGARLRTQWNQKGGLARCEARIVFLAILCLET
;
A
#
# COMPACT_ATOMS: atom_id res chain seq x y z
N MET A 1 -12.36 -21.01 -9.70
CA MET A 1 -12.57 -19.89 -8.75
C MET A 1 -14.04 -19.59 -8.79
N ASP A 2 -14.74 -19.54 -7.65
CA ASP A 2 -16.18 -19.26 -7.61
C ASP A 2 -16.47 -17.84 -8.13
N ASP A 3 -17.57 -17.66 -8.88
CA ASP A 3 -17.93 -16.38 -9.52
C ASP A 3 -18.01 -15.23 -8.51
N LYS A 4 -18.46 -15.53 -7.29
CA LYS A 4 -18.53 -14.55 -6.19
C LYS A 4 -17.15 -14.06 -5.75
N THR A 5 -16.16 -14.94 -5.74
CA THR A 5 -14.79 -14.57 -5.35
C THR A 5 -14.15 -13.70 -6.43
N ALA A 6 -14.36 -14.03 -7.71
CA ALA A 6 -13.88 -13.21 -8.82
C ALA A 6 -14.50 -11.81 -8.81
N LEU A 7 -15.80 -11.70 -8.53
CA LEU A 7 -16.47 -10.41 -8.40
C LEU A 7 -15.91 -9.57 -7.23
N ALA A 8 -15.67 -10.19 -6.07
CA ALA A 8 -15.08 -9.50 -4.92
C ALA A 8 -13.67 -8.95 -5.22
N GLU A 9 -12.82 -9.72 -5.91
CA GLU A 9 -11.49 -9.27 -6.34
C GLU A 9 -11.58 -8.06 -7.30
N LEU A 10 -12.53 -8.07 -8.24
CA LEU A 10 -12.74 -6.96 -9.19
C LEU A 10 -13.22 -5.69 -8.50
N ILE A 11 -14.15 -5.81 -7.53
CA ILE A 11 -14.63 -4.68 -6.74
C ILE A 11 -13.47 -4.10 -5.91
N GLY A 12 -12.71 -4.95 -5.22
CA GLY A 12 -11.54 -4.52 -4.44
C GLY A 12 -10.50 -3.80 -5.30
N ALA A 13 -10.22 -4.33 -6.50
CA ALA A 13 -9.32 -3.68 -7.45
C ALA A 13 -9.83 -2.30 -7.89
N ARG A 14 -11.14 -2.17 -8.17
CA ARG A 14 -11.74 -0.89 -8.59
C ARG A 14 -11.68 0.15 -7.48
N ILE A 15 -12.03 -0.22 -6.25
CA ILE A 15 -11.94 0.68 -5.09
C ILE A 15 -10.50 1.16 -4.90
N CYS A 16 -9.52 0.25 -4.93
CA CYS A 16 -8.12 0.63 -4.77
C CYS A 16 -7.65 1.55 -5.90
N HIS A 17 -8.04 1.26 -7.15
CA HIS A 17 -7.73 2.10 -8.31
C HIS A 17 -8.25 3.54 -8.13
N ASP A 18 -9.50 3.68 -7.71
CA ASP A 18 -10.14 4.99 -7.58
C ASP A 18 -9.56 5.81 -6.40
N LEU A 19 -9.02 5.14 -5.36
CA LEU A 19 -8.42 5.79 -4.20
C LEU A 19 -6.93 6.16 -4.38
N ILE A 20 -6.19 5.47 -5.24
CA ILE A 20 -4.75 5.73 -5.44
C ILE A 20 -4.50 7.16 -5.97
N SER A 21 -5.28 7.60 -6.95
CA SER A 21 -5.10 8.91 -7.59
C SER A 21 -5.27 10.10 -6.62
N PRO A 22 -6.38 10.25 -5.88
CA PRO A 22 -6.54 11.36 -4.94
C PRO A 22 -5.51 11.31 -3.80
N LEU A 23 -5.13 10.13 -3.31
CA LEU A 23 -4.08 10.00 -2.30
C LEU A 23 -2.70 10.41 -2.84
N GLY A 24 -2.40 10.08 -4.10
CA GLY A 24 -1.20 10.56 -4.79
C GLY A 24 -1.18 12.08 -4.97
N ALA A 25 -2.33 12.67 -5.35
CA ALA A 25 -2.45 14.12 -5.49
C ALA A 25 -2.21 14.87 -4.17
N ILE A 26 -2.71 14.35 -3.04
CA ILE A 26 -2.44 14.90 -1.71
C ILE A 26 -0.94 14.83 -1.39
N GLY A 27 -0.30 13.69 -1.62
CA GLY A 27 1.14 13.51 -1.41
C GLY A 27 1.98 14.50 -2.22
N ASN A 28 1.70 14.64 -3.51
CA ASN A 28 2.38 15.59 -4.38
C ASN A 28 2.17 17.04 -3.92
N GLY A 29 0.95 17.40 -3.50
CA GLY A 29 0.65 18.74 -2.99
C GLY A 29 1.48 19.08 -1.74
N ILE A 30 1.64 18.11 -0.82
CA ILE A 30 2.47 18.27 0.37
C ILE A 30 3.95 18.39 -0.01
N GLU A 31 4.44 17.57 -0.93
CA GLU A 31 5.83 17.65 -1.40
C GLU A 31 6.12 19.05 -1.97
N LEU A 32 5.22 19.60 -2.79
CA LEU A 32 5.33 20.97 -3.29
C LEU A 32 5.31 22.02 -2.17
N LEU A 33 4.49 21.84 -1.13
CA LEU A 33 4.50 22.73 0.04
C LEU A 33 5.82 22.65 0.81
N THR A 34 6.44 21.46 0.94
CA THR A 34 7.75 21.35 1.58
C THR A 34 8.87 22.04 0.79
N MET A 35 8.71 22.17 -0.53
CA MET A 35 9.68 22.85 -1.39
C MET A 35 9.64 24.38 -1.26
N THR A 36 8.60 24.97 -0.68
CA THR A 36 8.52 26.44 -0.49
C THR A 36 9.42 26.94 0.63
N GLY A 37 10.02 26.03 1.42
CA GLY A 37 11.04 26.35 2.43
C GLY A 37 10.49 26.78 3.78
N ASP A 38 9.16 26.81 3.95
CA ASP A 38 8.53 26.99 5.26
C ASP A 38 8.46 25.65 5.99
N ASP A 39 8.79 25.65 7.29
CA ASP A 39 8.55 24.49 8.14
C ASP A 39 7.06 24.14 8.08
N LEU A 40 6.75 22.88 7.74
CA LEU A 40 5.38 22.40 7.75
C LEU A 40 4.79 22.61 9.14
N SER A 41 3.62 23.26 9.20
CA SER A 41 2.89 23.34 10.46
C SER A 41 2.58 21.92 10.98
N PRO A 42 2.46 21.73 12.30
CA PRO A 42 2.14 20.41 12.87
C PRO A 42 0.90 19.75 12.24
N GLU A 43 -0.09 20.56 11.84
CA GLU A 43 -1.29 20.11 11.14
C GLU A 43 -0.98 19.57 9.75
N ILE A 44 -0.12 20.24 8.97
CA ILE A 44 0.27 19.76 7.63
C ILE A 44 1.11 18.49 7.74
N ALA A 45 2.00 18.42 8.73
CA ALA A 45 2.78 17.21 9.00
C ALA A 45 1.87 16.00 9.33
N LEU A 46 0.82 16.21 10.13
CA LEU A 46 -0.18 15.18 10.44
C LEU A 46 -0.97 14.75 9.20
N ILE A 47 -1.37 15.69 8.35
CA ILE A 47 -2.04 15.39 7.07
C ILE A 47 -1.12 14.55 6.17
N ALA A 48 0.17 14.89 6.13
CA ALA A 48 1.15 14.17 5.34
C ALA A 48 1.36 12.74 5.81
N GLU A 49 1.51 12.54 7.12
CA GLU A 49 1.61 11.21 7.71
C GLU A 49 0.35 10.38 7.41
N SER A 50 -0.83 10.98 7.59
CA SER A 50 -2.12 10.32 7.34
C SER A 50 -2.30 9.92 5.87
N ALA A 51 -1.94 10.80 4.94
CA ALA A 51 -2.02 10.54 3.50
C ALA A 51 -1.02 9.45 3.08
N CYS A 52 0.21 9.50 3.59
CA CYS A 52 1.23 8.48 3.35
C CYS A 52 0.76 7.10 3.84
N HIS A 53 0.25 7.03 5.06
CA HIS A 53 -0.27 5.79 5.65
C HIS A 53 -1.49 5.27 4.87
N ALA A 54 -2.43 6.14 4.49
CA ALA A 54 -3.59 5.76 3.67
C ALA A 54 -3.16 5.22 2.29
N ASN A 55 -2.17 5.86 1.65
CA ASN A 55 -1.63 5.41 0.37
C ASN A 55 -1.00 4.01 0.50
N ALA A 56 -0.16 3.79 1.51
CA ALA A 56 0.44 2.49 1.79
C ALA A 56 -0.63 1.42 2.03
N ARG A 57 -1.70 1.74 2.77
CA ARG A 57 -2.80 0.82 3.07
C ARG A 57 -3.61 0.44 1.83
N VAL A 58 -3.88 1.39 0.94
CA VAL A 58 -4.53 1.10 -0.35
C VAL A 58 -3.64 0.22 -1.24
N ARG A 59 -2.35 0.51 -1.33
CA ARG A 59 -1.39 -0.32 -2.07
C ARG A 59 -1.29 -1.73 -1.48
N PHE A 60 -1.31 -1.85 -0.14
CA PHE A 60 -1.33 -3.12 0.58
C PHE A 60 -2.58 -3.93 0.23
N PHE A 61 -3.77 -3.34 0.31
CA PHE A 61 -5.03 -4.02 -0.02
C PHE A 61 -5.11 -4.41 -1.50
N ARG A 62 -4.56 -3.60 -2.40
CA ARG A 62 -4.42 -3.97 -3.81
C ARG A 62 -3.62 -5.26 -3.98
N ILE A 63 -2.58 -5.46 -3.17
CA ILE A 63 -1.78 -6.70 -3.17
C ILE A 63 -2.56 -7.85 -2.50
N ALA A 64 -3.13 -7.63 -1.33
CA ALA A 64 -3.82 -8.66 -0.54
C ALA A 64 -5.11 -9.19 -1.20
N PHE A 65 -5.92 -8.30 -1.78
CA PHE A 65 -7.28 -8.61 -2.24
C PHE A 65 -7.49 -8.42 -3.75
N GLY A 66 -6.59 -7.73 -4.44
CA GLY A 66 -6.70 -7.54 -5.88
C GLY A 66 -6.29 -8.78 -6.68
N PRO A 67 -6.68 -8.89 -7.96
CA PRO A 67 -6.35 -9.99 -8.85
C PRO A 67 -4.85 -10.33 -8.88
N ALA A 68 -4.53 -11.61 -8.98
CA ALA A 68 -3.16 -12.12 -9.06
C ALA A 68 -3.08 -13.14 -10.21
N ALA A 69 -2.72 -12.65 -11.39
CA ALA A 69 -2.56 -13.51 -12.55
C ALA A 69 -1.23 -14.26 -12.49
N ARG A 70 -1.20 -15.50 -13.02
CA ARG A 70 0.06 -16.23 -13.19
C ARG A 70 1.01 -15.46 -14.11
N GLY A 71 2.29 -15.42 -13.75
CA GLY A 71 3.33 -14.72 -14.50
C GLY A 71 3.48 -13.23 -14.16
N GLN A 72 2.61 -12.67 -13.31
CA GLN A 72 2.86 -11.35 -12.73
C GLN A 72 3.86 -11.45 -11.58
N SER A 73 4.81 -10.53 -11.55
CA SER A 73 5.75 -10.33 -10.45
C SER A 73 5.57 -8.95 -9.81
N ILE A 74 5.89 -8.84 -8.53
CA ILE A 74 6.03 -7.58 -7.81
C ILE A 74 7.49 -7.44 -7.40
N ASP A 75 8.03 -6.24 -7.56
CA ASP A 75 9.38 -5.93 -7.12
C ASP A 75 9.48 -5.91 -5.59
N CYS A 76 10.54 -6.51 -5.03
CA CYS A 76 10.74 -6.53 -3.58
C CYS A 76 10.94 -5.14 -2.97
N ASP A 77 11.41 -4.14 -3.74
CA ASP A 77 11.48 -2.75 -3.28
C ASP A 77 10.08 -2.16 -3.13
N GLU A 78 9.16 -2.46 -4.07
CA GLU A 78 7.75 -2.06 -3.93
C GLU A 78 7.11 -2.68 -2.67
N ILE A 79 7.42 -3.95 -2.39
CA ILE A 79 6.95 -4.64 -1.18
C ILE A 79 7.50 -3.95 0.06
N ASN A 80 8.80 -3.69 0.12
CA ASN A 80 9.46 -3.00 1.23
C ASN A 80 8.85 -1.62 1.49
N ASP A 81 8.61 -0.84 0.44
CA ASP A 81 8.02 0.49 0.55
C ASP A 81 6.62 0.45 1.16
N ILE A 82 5.78 -0.49 0.71
CA ILE A 82 4.42 -0.65 1.23
C ILE A 82 4.45 -1.09 2.69
N LEU A 83 5.26 -2.08 3.02
CA LEU A 83 5.37 -2.60 4.38
C LEU A 83 5.95 -1.56 5.36
N THR A 84 6.91 -0.75 4.90
CA THR A 84 7.47 0.36 5.68
C THR A 84 6.41 1.45 5.93
N GLY A 85 5.63 1.79 4.90
CA GLY A 85 4.52 2.74 5.03
C GLY A 85 3.43 2.28 5.99
N MET A 86 3.14 0.97 6.01
CA MET A 86 2.20 0.34 6.96
C MET A 86 2.75 0.31 8.40
N SER A 87 4.07 0.16 8.57
CA SER A 87 4.72 0.01 9.88
C SER A 87 4.82 1.33 10.67
N ARG A 88 4.59 2.49 10.05
CA ARG A 88 4.64 3.79 10.71
C ARG A 88 3.44 3.94 11.65
N GLY A 89 3.69 3.87 12.96
CA GLY A 89 2.66 3.92 13.99
C GLY A 89 1.99 2.58 14.32
N ALA A 90 2.32 1.51 13.58
CA ALA A 90 1.80 0.17 13.85
C ALA A 90 2.61 -0.58 14.92
N ARG A 91 1.96 -1.52 15.62
CA ARG A 91 2.62 -2.43 16.57
C ARG A 91 3.47 -3.49 15.87
N LEU A 92 3.04 -3.90 14.68
CA LEU A 92 3.71 -4.90 13.87
C LEU A 92 4.89 -4.24 13.14
N ARG A 93 6.08 -4.83 13.30
CA ARG A 93 7.27 -4.47 12.50
C ARG A 93 7.59 -5.60 11.55
N THR A 94 7.73 -5.26 10.28
CA THR A 94 8.06 -6.22 9.22
C THR A 94 9.47 -5.96 8.70
N GLN A 95 10.22 -7.03 8.44
CA GLN A 95 11.50 -6.97 7.76
C GLN A 95 11.45 -7.89 6.54
N TRP A 96 11.69 -7.33 5.36
CA TRP A 96 11.70 -8.07 4.11
C TRP A 96 13.13 -8.18 3.56
N ASN A 97 13.67 -9.39 3.54
CA ASN A 97 15.08 -9.64 3.19
C ASN A 97 15.30 -10.18 1.77
N GLN A 98 14.23 -10.43 1.01
CA GLN A 98 14.31 -10.98 -0.33
C GLN A 98 14.62 -9.87 -1.35
N LYS A 99 15.35 -10.21 -2.41
CA LYS A 99 15.69 -9.32 -3.52
C LYS A 99 15.10 -9.83 -4.83
N GLY A 100 14.90 -8.93 -5.78
CA GLY A 100 14.36 -9.24 -7.11
C GLY A 100 12.83 -9.23 -7.13
N GLY A 101 12.22 -10.00 -8.03
CA GLY A 101 10.78 -10.10 -8.15
C GLY A 101 10.22 -11.29 -7.36
N LEU A 102 9.09 -11.07 -6.67
CA LEU A 102 8.27 -12.13 -6.08
C LEU A 102 7.04 -12.38 -6.95
N ALA A 103 6.61 -13.63 -7.09
CA ALA A 103 5.37 -13.91 -7.83
C ALA A 103 4.18 -13.25 -7.12
N ARG A 104 3.29 -12.63 -7.91
CA ARG A 104 2.14 -11.88 -7.39
C ARG A 104 1.24 -12.71 -6.47
N CYS A 105 1.11 -14.00 -6.76
CA CYS A 105 0.35 -14.96 -5.94
C CYS A 105 1.02 -15.23 -4.58
N GLU A 106 2.35 -15.32 -4.54
CA GLU A 106 3.10 -15.51 -3.29
C GLU A 106 3.03 -14.24 -2.44
N ALA A 107 3.22 -13.07 -3.05
CA ALA A 107 3.05 -11.78 -2.38
C ALA A 107 1.66 -11.64 -1.75
N ARG A 108 0.59 -12.09 -2.45
CA ARG A 108 -0.77 -12.09 -1.91
C ARG A 108 -0.87 -12.88 -0.59
N ILE A 109 -0.30 -14.08 -0.55
CA ILE A 109 -0.34 -14.95 0.65
C ILE A 109 0.36 -14.27 1.82
N VAL A 110 1.54 -13.71 1.58
CA VAL A 110 2.30 -12.97 2.61
C VAL A 110 1.48 -11.79 3.15
N PHE A 111 0.91 -10.97 2.27
CA PHE A 111 0.14 -9.80 2.68
C PHE A 111 -1.12 -10.18 3.47
N LEU A 112 -1.81 -11.25 3.07
CA LEU A 112 -2.94 -11.78 3.84
C LEU A 112 -2.50 -12.30 5.22
N ALA A 113 -1.34 -12.97 5.30
CA ALA A 113 -0.80 -13.44 6.58
C ALA A 113 -0.44 -12.27 7.50
N ILE A 114 0.17 -11.21 6.97
CA ILE A 114 0.48 -9.98 7.71
C ILE A 114 -0.80 -9.34 8.26
N LEU A 115 -1.88 -9.31 7.48
CA LEU A 115 -3.16 -8.75 7.93
C LEU A 115 -3.74 -9.51 9.13
N CYS A 116 -3.55 -10.83 9.20
CA CYS A 116 -3.95 -11.61 10.38
C CYS A 116 -3.13 -11.26 11.63
N LEU A 117 -1.89 -10.79 11.47
CA LEU A 117 -0.99 -10.41 12.57
C LEU A 117 -1.20 -8.96 13.04
N GLU A 118 -1.91 -8.13 12.26
CA GLU A 118 -2.25 -6.74 12.62
C GLU A 118 -3.36 -6.61 13.68
N THR A 119 -3.81 -7.71 14.30
CA THR A 119 -4.92 -7.73 15.29
C THR A 119 -4.58 -7.11 16.64
#